data_AF-A0A0N1F387-F1
#
_entry.id   AF-A0A0N1F387-F1
#
_cell.length_a   1.000
_cell.length_b   1.000
_cell.length_c   1.000
_cell.angle_alpha   90.00
_cell.angle_beta   90.00
_cell.angle_gamma   90.00
#
_symmetry.space_group_name_H-M   'P 1'
#
loop_
_entity.id
_entity.type
_entity.pdbx_description
1 polymer ?
#
loop_
_entity_poly.entity_id
_entity_poly.type
_entity_poly.pdbx_seq_one_letter_code
_entity_poly.pdbx_strand_id
1 'polypeptide(L)'
;MSAAIYGFGSAFSDAASSNDIDILILHPSGDVAACRFAIECKARLGQLIRSVDVTMLSVTEEAHFNFIQRSGARLLAILRNDRLDAGLHGLVAEIDRLTADKILRAA
;
A
#
# COMPACT_ATOMS: atom_id res chain seq x y z
N MET A 1 3.04 -14.91 -8.66
CA MET A 1 3.26 -13.45 -8.74
C MET A 1 2.95 -12.84 -7.39
N SER A 2 3.70 -11.83 -6.98
CA SER A 2 3.48 -11.10 -5.72
C SER A 2 3.81 -9.62 -5.87
N ALA A 3 3.26 -8.79 -4.98
CA ALA A 3 3.55 -7.37 -4.87
C ALA A 3 3.64 -7.00 -3.39
N ALA A 4 4.62 -6.16 -3.05
CA ALA A 4 4.75 -5.64 -1.70
C ALA A 4 3.93 -4.34 -1.59
N ILE A 5 3.21 -4.18 -0.49
CA ILE A 5 2.29 -3.06 -0.26
C ILE A 5 2.84 -2.25 0.90
N TYR A 6 3.07 -0.97 0.65
CA TYR A 6 3.54 -0.03 1.66
C TYR A 6 2.52 1.08 1.88
N GLY A 7 2.37 1.53 3.12
CA GLY A 7 1.63 2.74 3.46
C GLY A 7 2.59 3.91 3.66
N PHE A 8 2.22 5.11 3.20
CA PHE A 8 3.02 6.32 3.37
C PHE A 8 2.14 7.57 3.53
N GLY A 9 2.75 8.75 3.68
CA GLY A 9 2.00 9.99 3.78
C GLY A 9 1.41 10.23 5.17
N SER A 10 0.39 11.08 5.23
CA SER A 10 -0.14 11.59 6.50
C SER A 10 -0.79 10.48 7.32
N ALA A 11 -1.48 9.51 6.70
CA ALA A 11 -2.13 8.38 7.38
C ALA A 11 -1.17 7.49 8.16
N PHE A 12 0.07 7.35 7.70
CA PHE A 12 1.08 6.48 8.30
C PHE A 12 2.20 7.25 9.03
N SER A 13 2.02 8.56 9.21
CA SER A 13 2.88 9.43 10.02
C SER A 13 2.12 10.04 11.20
N ASP A 14 2.82 10.69 12.13
CA ASP A 14 2.25 11.29 13.36
C ASP A 14 1.41 12.56 13.11
N ALA A 15 1.11 12.89 11.85
CA ALA A 15 0.30 14.06 11.50
C ALA A 15 -1.16 13.88 11.93
N ALA A 16 -1.74 14.85 12.65
CA ALA A 16 -3.00 14.70 13.40
C ALA A 16 -4.28 14.43 12.56
N SER A 17 -4.25 14.56 11.24
CA SER A 17 -5.44 14.33 10.41
C SER A 17 -5.07 13.93 8.98
N SER A 18 -5.54 12.77 8.54
CA SER A 18 -5.47 12.33 7.14
C SER A 18 -6.80 11.71 6.75
N ASN A 19 -7.46 12.25 5.73
CA ASN A 19 -8.65 11.62 5.16
C ASN A 19 -8.32 10.64 4.04
N ASP A 20 -7.11 10.72 3.47
CA ASP A 20 -6.70 9.93 2.32
C ASP A 20 -5.63 8.91 2.74
N ILE A 21 -5.69 7.71 2.17
CA ILE A 21 -4.76 6.61 2.46
C ILE A 21 -3.81 6.45 1.27
N ASP A 22 -2.57 6.88 1.43
CA ASP A 22 -1.55 6.71 0.39
C ASP A 22 -0.89 5.33 0.46
N ILE A 23 -0.96 4.58 -0.64
CA ILE A 23 -0.41 3.22 -0.78
C ILE A 23 0.57 3.16 -1.94
N LEU A 24 1.73 2.53 -1.70
CA LEU A 24 2.67 2.13 -2.74
C LEU A 24 2.53 0.62 -2.98
N ILE A 25 2.29 0.26 -4.24
CA ILE A 25 2.42 -1.11 -4.73
C ILE A 25 3.78 -1.25 -5.40
N LEU A 26 4.65 -2.07 -4.81
CA LEU A 26 5.95 -2.41 -5.36
C LEU A 26 5.86 -3.77 -6.06
N HIS A 27 6.01 -3.79 -7.38
CA HIS A 27 6.02 -5.01 -8.20
C HIS A 27 7.44 -5.36 -8.67
N PRO A 28 7.74 -6.65 -8.95
CA PRO A 28 9.13 -7.10 -9.12
C PRO A 28 9.82 -6.56 -10.37
N SER A 29 9.09 -6.32 -11.46
CA SER A 29 9.66 -5.89 -12.75
C SER A 29 8.61 -5.19 -13.61
N GLY A 30 9.03 -4.51 -14.69
CA GLY A 30 8.14 -3.95 -15.72
C GLY A 30 7.48 -4.97 -16.64
N ASP A 31 7.62 -6.27 -16.37
CA ASP A 31 7.03 -7.32 -17.19
C ASP A 31 5.50 -7.30 -17.13
N VAL A 32 4.87 -7.65 -18.25
CA VAL A 32 3.40 -7.61 -18.40
C VAL A 32 2.67 -8.35 -17.28
N ALA A 33 3.16 -9.52 -16.86
CA ALA A 33 2.51 -10.30 -15.80
C ALA A 33 2.60 -9.62 -14.42
N ALA A 34 3.72 -8.97 -14.11
CA ALA A 34 3.92 -8.26 -12.85
C ALA A 34 3.06 -6.99 -12.81
N CYS A 35 3.08 -6.21 -13.90
CA CYS A 35 2.25 -5.01 -14.06
C CYS A 35 0.76 -5.34 -13.98
N ARG A 36 0.30 -6.41 -14.66
CA ARG A 36 -1.11 -6.85 -14.57
C ARG A 36 -1.52 -7.21 -13.15
N PHE A 37 -0.65 -7.91 -12.42
CA PHE A 37 -0.94 -8.25 -11.03
C PHE A 37 -0.99 -7.00 -10.13
N ALA A 38 -0.11 -6.01 -10.34
CA ALA A 38 -0.15 -4.74 -9.63
C ALA A 38 -1.42 -3.93 -9.93
N ILE A 39 -1.86 -3.91 -11.20
CA ILE A 39 -3.12 -3.28 -11.63
C ILE A 39 -4.33 -3.94 -10.97
N GLU A 40 -4.36 -5.27 -10.89
CA GLU A 40 -5.41 -6.00 -10.19
C GLU A 40 -5.43 -5.63 -8.69
N CYS A 41 -4.26 -5.61 -8.04
CA CYS A 41 -4.16 -5.18 -6.64
C CYS A 41 -4.69 -3.76 -6.46
N LYS A 42 -4.32 -2.80 -7.33
CA LYS A 42 -4.81 -1.41 -7.30
C LYS A 42 -6.33 -1.34 -7.44
N ALA A 43 -6.89 -2.07 -8.40
CA ALA A 43 -8.34 -2.09 -8.63
C ALA A 43 -9.10 -2.62 -7.40
N ARG A 44 -8.61 -3.71 -6.81
CA ARG A 44 -9.23 -4.32 -5.62
C ARG A 44 -9.10 -3.43 -4.38
N LEU A 45 -7.96 -2.76 -4.19
CA LEU A 45 -7.78 -1.80 -3.09
C LEU A 45 -8.76 -0.63 -3.22
N GLY A 46 -8.95 -0.08 -4.42
CA GLY A 46 -9.90 1.00 -4.67
C GLY A 46 -11.37 0.63 -4.41
N GLN A 47 -11.70 -0.67 -4.42
CA GLN A 47 -13.04 -1.15 -4.05
C GLN A 47 -13.20 -1.35 -2.54
N LEU A 48 -12.11 -1.64 -1.83
CA LEU A 48 -12.13 -2.02 -0.41
C LEU A 48 -11.85 -0.85 0.52
N ILE A 49 -11.06 0.13 0.08
CA ILE A 49 -10.60 1.24 0.91
C ILE A 49 -11.08 2.53 0.27
N ARG A 50 -11.91 3.28 1.01
CA ARG A 50 -12.39 4.60 0.58
C ARG A 50 -11.22 5.59 0.59
N SER A 51 -11.15 6.43 -0.44
CA SER A 51 -10.11 7.48 -0.56
C SER A 51 -8.68 6.94 -0.53
N VAL A 52 -8.44 5.78 -1.15
CA VAL A 52 -7.09 5.25 -1.32
C VAL A 52 -6.43 5.83 -2.57
N ASP A 53 -5.26 6.42 -2.40
CA ASP A 53 -4.41 6.87 -3.49
C ASP A 53 -3.27 5.87 -3.70
N VAL A 54 -3.20 5.31 -4.91
CA VAL A 54 -2.27 4.21 -5.21
C VAL A 54 -1.21 4.65 -6.20
N THR A 55 0.03 4.68 -5.71
CA THR A 55 1.26 4.75 -6.51
C THR A 55 1.75 3.33 -6.80
N MET A 56 2.22 3.09 -8.02
CA MET A 56 2.79 1.79 -8.42
C MET A 56 4.20 2.02 -8.94
N LEU A 57 5.15 1.23 -8.47
CA LEU A 57 6.52 1.24 -8.96
C LEU A 57 7.02 -0.20 -9.12
N SER A 58 7.86 -0.41 -10.12
CA SER A 58 8.74 -1.57 -10.16
C SER A 58 9.88 -1.39 -9.15
N VAL A 59 10.54 -2.50 -8.79
CA VAL A 59 11.77 -2.47 -7.98
C VAL A 59 12.85 -1.56 -8.58
N THR A 60 12.97 -1.52 -9.91
CA THR A 60 13.94 -0.65 -10.59
C THR A 60 13.58 0.82 -10.46
N GLU A 61 12.30 1.18 -10.59
CA GLU A 61 11.84 2.56 -10.41
C GLU A 61 11.94 3.01 -8.95
N GLU A 62 11.62 2.13 -7.99
CA GLU A 62 11.83 2.40 -6.57
C GLU A 62 13.29 2.74 -6.29
N ALA A 63 14.23 1.92 -6.77
CA ALA A 63 15.66 2.15 -6.57
C ALA A 63 16.14 3.46 -7.21
N HIS A 64 15.56 3.83 -8.36
CA HIS A 64 15.87 5.08 -9.03
C HIS A 64 15.37 6.32 -8.27
N PHE A 65 14.12 6.28 -7.79
CA PHE A 65 13.51 7.41 -7.07
C PHE A 65 13.86 7.45 -5.58
N ASN A 66 14.33 6.33 -5.04
CA ASN A 66 14.51 6.06 -3.61
C ASN A 66 13.23 6.41 -2.82
N PHE A 67 12.09 5.98 -3.35
CA PHE A 67 10.78 6.45 -2.89
C PHE A 67 10.50 6.02 -1.45
N ILE A 68 10.76 4.75 -1.11
CA ILE A 68 10.44 4.20 0.21
C ILE A 68 11.16 4.98 1.31
N GLN A 69 12.47 5.22 1.12
CA GLN A 69 13.26 5.98 2.08
C GLN A 69 12.77 7.44 2.18
N ARG A 70 12.53 8.11 1.04
CA ARG A 70 12.19 9.54 1.00
C ARG A 70 10.79 9.84 1.54
N SER A 71 9.84 8.93 1.32
CA SER A 71 8.46 9.05 1.81
C SER A 71 8.27 8.50 3.22
N GLY A 72 9.24 7.76 3.76
CA GLY A 72 9.10 7.02 5.01
C GLY A 72 8.09 5.88 4.92
N ALA A 73 7.89 5.31 3.72
CA ALA A 73 6.90 4.26 3.48
C ALA A 73 7.19 3.02 4.33
N ARG A 74 6.13 2.44 4.91
CA ARG A 74 6.22 1.27 5.79
C ARG A 74 5.57 0.07 5.13
N LEU A 75 6.26 -1.07 5.15
CA LEU A 75 5.71 -2.31 4.61
C LEU A 75 4.50 -2.75 5.45
N LEU A 76 3.35 -2.94 4.80
CA LEU A 76 2.11 -3.39 5.43
C LEU A 76 1.85 -4.87 5.12
N ALA A 77 2.05 -5.28 3.86
CA ALA A 77 1.75 -6.64 3.42
C ALA A 77 2.54 -7.05 2.17
N ILE A 78 2.59 -8.34 1.92
CA ILE A 78 2.99 -8.91 0.62
C ILE A 78 1.78 -9.67 0.07
N LEU A 79 1.20 -9.16 -1.00
CA LEU A 79 0.08 -9.80 -1.67
C LEU A 79 0.60 -10.84 -2.66
N ARG A 80 -0.02 -12.01 -2.67
CA ARG A 80 0.30 -13.10 -3.60
C ARG A 80 -0.91 -13.45 -4.43
N ASN A 81 -0.69 -13.74 -5.71
CA ASN A 81 -1.78 -14.06 -6.64
C ASN A 81 -2.63 -15.27 -6.22
N ASP A 82 -2.00 -16.29 -5.62
CA ASP A 82 -2.69 -17.51 -5.17
C ASP A 82 -3.49 -17.32 -3.87
N ARG A 83 -3.36 -16.17 -3.22
CA ARG A 83 -4.03 -15.86 -1.93
C ARG A 83 -4.45 -14.39 -1.87
N LEU A 84 -4.79 -13.80 -3.00
CA LEU A 84 -4.99 -12.35 -3.11
C LEU A 84 -6.11 -11.87 -2.18
N ASP A 85 -7.26 -12.54 -2.20
CA ASP A 85 -8.41 -12.15 -1.36
C ASP A 85 -8.07 -12.19 0.13
N ALA A 86 -7.48 -13.28 0.61
CA ALA A 86 -7.06 -13.41 2.01
C ALA A 86 -6.00 -12.35 2.39
N GLY A 87 -5.05 -12.08 1.49
CA GLY A 87 -4.05 -11.03 1.68
C GLY A 87 -4.66 -9.62 1.75
N LEU A 88 -5.63 -9.32 0.89
CA LEU A 88 -6.36 -8.06 0.89
C LEU A 88 -7.17 -7.87 2.17
N HIS A 89 -7.88 -8.91 2.63
CA HIS A 89 -8.59 -8.88 3.90
C HIS A 89 -7.66 -8.58 5.08
N GLY A 90 -6.49 -9.23 5.14
CA GLY A 90 -5.49 -8.97 6.17
C GLY A 90 -4.92 -7.54 6.12
N LEU A 91 -4.66 -7.04 4.90
CA LEU A 91 -4.17 -5.68 4.69
C LEU A 91 -5.18 -4.61 5.14
N VAL A 92 -6.46 -4.76 4.78
CA VAL A 92 -7.51 -3.82 5.19
C VAL A 92 -7.64 -3.78 6.71
N ALA A 93 -7.67 -4.95 7.36
CA ALA A 93 -7.73 -5.02 8.82
C ALA A 93 -6.51 -4.34 9.50
N GLU A 94 -5.32 -4.46 8.91
CA GLU A 94 -4.12 -3.80 9.42
C GLU A 94 -4.19 -2.27 9.26
N ILE A 95 -4.70 -1.78 8.12
CA ILE A 95 -4.90 -0.33 7.89
C ILE A 95 -5.93 0.23 8.87
N ASP A 96 -7.06 -0.47 9.07
CA ASP A 96 -8.09 -0.07 10.03
C ASP A 96 -7.53 -0.01 11.46
N ARG A 97 -6.70 -0.98 11.84
CA ARG A 97 -6.04 -1.00 13.16
C ARG A 97 -5.09 0.19 13.33
N LEU A 98 -4.24 0.46 12.35
CA LEU A 98 -3.25 1.55 12.40
C LEU A 98 -3.92 2.93 12.45
N THR A 99 -5.01 3.10 11.71
CA THR A 99 -5.77 4.36 11.70
C THR A 99 -6.57 4.56 12.99
N ALA A 100 -7.15 3.51 13.57
CA ALA A 100 -7.82 3.56 14.87
C ALA A 100 -6.85 3.89 16.02
N ASP A 101 -5.68 3.23 16.06
CA ASP A 101 -4.63 3.50 17.07
C ASP A 101 -4.18 4.95 17.03
N LYS A 102 -4.14 5.55 15.84
CA LYS A 102 -3.76 6.94 15.65
C LYS A 102 -4.80 7.92 16.20
N ILE A 103 -6.08 7.65 15.99
CA ILE A 103 -7.18 8.44 16.57
C ILE A 103 -7.09 8.42 18.10
N LEU A 104 -6.85 7.25 18.68
CA LEU A 104 -6.71 7.08 20.14
C LEU A 104 -5.54 7.85 20.74
N ARG A 105 -4.44 8.03 19.99
CA ARG A 105 -3.26 8.80 20.44
C ARG A 105 -3.39 10.31 20.29
N ALA A 106 -4.35 10.77 19.48
CA ALA A 106 -4.59 12.19 19.23
C ALA A 106 -5.70 12.80 20.14
N ALA A 107 -6.42 11.96 20.88
CA ALA A 107 -7.46 12.33 21.84
C ALA A 107 -6.90 12.46 23.27
#